data_AF-A0A511T8C3-F1
#
_entry.id   AF-A0A511T8C3-F1
#
_cell.length_a   1.000
_cell.length_b   1.000
_cell.length_c   1.000
_cell.angle_alpha   90.00
_cell.angle_beta   90.00
_cell.angle_gamma   90.00
#
_symmetry.space_group_name_H-M   'P 1'
#
loop_
_entity.id
_entity.type
_entity.pdbx_description
1 polymer ?
#
loop_
_entity_poly.entity_id
_entity_poly.type
_entity_poly.pdbx_seq_one_letter_code
_entity_poly.pdbx_strand_id
1 'polypeptide(L)'
;MTAAYELFLREVDAHGRERADGFSLGNLRHLTMEEHIQVLATLTRLLSEREDRAPVALAILAPTPETLTLLRKALPLPWKPGVRPEYFDLEVASALGVLTGEPMALDLLEDTVARIQDQWAKGIATEGLRRASPSSDASARLARLIRARPRESMLLDAAEMLMTRHGLWAYDLTHTEERLTLLRALTGDDDTARDEALRRVLSAPVKPWP
;
A
#
# COMPACT_ATOMS: atom_id res chain seq x y z
N MET A 1 19.28 -20.34 -12.29
CA MET A 1 18.29 -19.39 -12.81
C MET A 1 16.90 -19.94 -12.53
N THR A 2 16.16 -19.29 -11.66
CA THR A 2 14.81 -19.67 -11.21
C THR A 2 13.75 -18.94 -12.03
N ALA A 3 12.53 -19.51 -12.05
CA ALA A 3 11.38 -18.86 -12.68
C ALA A 3 11.05 -17.49 -12.06
N ALA A 4 11.34 -17.31 -10.76
CA ALA A 4 11.18 -16.03 -10.07
C ALA A 4 12.13 -14.96 -10.62
N TYR A 5 13.39 -15.32 -10.87
CA TYR A 5 14.37 -14.40 -11.45
C TYR A 5 14.06 -14.06 -12.91
N GLU A 6 13.68 -15.05 -13.72
CA GLU A 6 13.27 -14.82 -15.11
C GLU A 6 12.07 -13.90 -15.20
N LEU A 7 11.07 -14.09 -14.33
CA LEU A 7 9.91 -13.21 -14.27
C LEU A 7 10.31 -11.78 -13.88
N PHE A 8 11.16 -11.62 -12.87
CA PHE A 8 11.65 -10.30 -12.48
C PHE A 8 12.33 -9.57 -13.65
N LEU A 9 13.20 -10.24 -14.41
CA LEU A 9 13.83 -9.64 -15.59
C LEU A 9 12.80 -9.22 -16.64
N ARG A 10 11.79 -10.06 -16.90
CA ARG A 10 10.69 -9.71 -17.82
C ARG A 10 9.90 -8.50 -17.33
N GLU A 11 9.63 -8.41 -16.04
CA GLU A 11 8.91 -7.27 -15.43
C GLU A 11 9.74 -5.98 -15.46
N VAL A 12 11.07 -6.07 -15.34
CA VAL A 12 11.97 -4.92 -15.52
C VAL A 12 11.87 -4.39 -16.95
N ASP A 13 11.90 -5.28 -17.94
CA ASP A 13 11.86 -4.96 -19.37
C ASP A 13 10.42 -4.71 -19.89
N ALA A 14 9.41 -4.83 -19.03
CA ALA A 14 8.01 -4.69 -19.41
C ALA A 14 7.65 -3.27 -19.90
N HIS A 15 6.74 -3.22 -20.87
CA HIS A 15 6.23 -2.00 -21.47
C HIS A 15 4.69 -2.00 -21.52
N GLY A 16 4.10 -0.81 -21.61
CA GLY A 16 2.64 -0.68 -21.72
C GLY A 16 1.91 -1.25 -20.50
N ARG A 17 0.89 -2.09 -20.75
CA ARG A 17 0.02 -2.63 -19.69
C ARG A 17 0.75 -3.53 -18.70
N GLU A 18 1.64 -4.39 -19.19
CA GLU A 18 2.41 -5.32 -18.35
C GLU A 18 3.31 -4.57 -17.36
N ARG A 19 3.78 -3.37 -17.75
CA ARG A 19 4.55 -2.50 -16.85
C ARG A 19 3.69 -2.01 -15.68
N ALA A 20 2.43 -1.68 -15.94
CA ALA A 20 1.53 -1.09 -14.95
C ALA A 20 1.12 -2.07 -13.84
N ASP A 21 1.21 -3.38 -14.09
CA ASP A 21 0.88 -4.42 -13.09
C ASP A 21 1.92 -4.51 -11.96
N GLY A 22 3.10 -3.88 -12.12
CA GLY A 22 4.15 -3.85 -11.09
C GLY A 22 5.01 -5.11 -11.06
N PHE A 23 5.79 -5.28 -9.98
CA PHE A 23 6.57 -6.50 -9.76
C PHE A 23 5.73 -7.56 -9.04
N SER A 24 5.93 -8.83 -9.38
CA SER A 24 5.34 -9.96 -8.67
C SER A 24 6.01 -10.20 -7.31
N LEU A 25 5.62 -9.40 -6.31
CA LEU A 25 6.25 -9.35 -4.98
C LEU A 25 6.33 -10.72 -4.28
N GLY A 26 5.32 -11.58 -4.44
CA GLY A 26 5.31 -12.93 -3.87
C GLY A 26 6.42 -13.84 -4.42
N ASN A 27 6.82 -13.64 -5.68
CA ASN A 27 7.85 -14.45 -6.34
C ASN A 27 9.27 -14.10 -5.88
N LEU A 28 9.48 -12.89 -5.36
CA LEU A 28 10.78 -12.44 -4.84
C LEU A 28 11.28 -13.33 -3.67
N ARG A 29 10.37 -14.02 -2.98
CA ARG A 29 10.70 -14.96 -1.88
C ARG A 29 11.34 -16.27 -2.36
N HIS A 30 11.27 -16.56 -3.66
CA HIS A 30 11.75 -17.81 -4.25
C HIS A 30 13.11 -17.66 -4.97
N LEU A 31 13.76 -16.50 -4.82
CA LEU A 31 15.08 -16.26 -5.38
C LEU A 31 16.15 -17.06 -4.63
N THR A 32 17.14 -17.55 -5.38
CA THR A 32 18.41 -18.02 -4.78
C THR A 32 19.21 -16.85 -4.22
N MET A 33 20.24 -17.11 -3.41
CA MET A 33 21.08 -16.05 -2.85
C MET A 33 21.77 -15.20 -3.92
N GLU A 34 22.28 -15.81 -4.98
CA GLU A 34 22.94 -15.08 -6.08
C GLU A 34 21.95 -14.19 -6.84
N GLU A 35 20.75 -14.72 -7.11
CA GLU A 35 19.68 -13.96 -7.76
C GLU A 35 19.19 -12.83 -6.87
N HIS A 36 19.07 -13.06 -5.55
CA HIS A 36 18.70 -12.03 -4.58
C HIS A 36 19.65 -10.82 -4.67
N ILE A 37 20.96 -11.07 -4.71
CA ILE A 37 21.97 -10.00 -4.86
C ILE A 37 21.77 -9.22 -6.18
N GLN A 38 21.51 -9.92 -7.29
CA GLN A 38 21.31 -9.29 -8.61
C GLN A 38 20.02 -8.47 -8.67
N VAL A 39 18.93 -9.00 -8.12
CA VAL A 39 17.65 -8.29 -8.01
C VAL A 39 17.78 -7.07 -7.11
N LEU A 40 18.45 -7.19 -5.96
CA LEU A 40 18.68 -6.09 -5.04
C LEU A 40 19.47 -4.94 -5.69
N ALA A 41 20.54 -5.27 -6.42
CA ALA A 41 21.32 -4.28 -7.16
C ALA A 41 20.47 -3.58 -8.24
N THR A 42 19.62 -4.34 -8.93
CA THR A 42 18.71 -3.81 -9.95
C THR A 42 17.67 -2.88 -9.35
N LEU A 43 17.00 -3.28 -8.27
CA LEU A 43 16.01 -2.45 -7.58
C LEU A 43 16.62 -1.18 -7.00
N THR A 44 17.86 -1.25 -6.48
CA THR A 44 18.58 -0.07 -5.97
C THR A 44 18.88 0.93 -7.10
N ARG A 45 19.30 0.43 -8.28
CA ARG A 45 19.50 1.27 -9.47
C ARG A 45 18.17 1.90 -9.92
N LEU A 46 17.10 1.12 -10.02
CA LEU A 46 15.77 1.62 -10.39
C LEU A 46 15.25 2.68 -9.41
N LEU A 47 15.51 2.51 -8.10
CA LEU A 47 15.18 3.52 -7.10
C LEU A 47 15.91 4.85 -7.37
N SER A 48 17.20 4.81 -7.73
CA SER A 48 17.95 6.02 -8.08
C SER A 48 17.48 6.69 -9.37
N GLU A 49 16.89 5.91 -10.28
CA GLU A 49 16.28 6.38 -11.53
C GLU A 49 14.85 6.89 -11.31
N ARG A 50 14.35 6.88 -10.07
CA ARG A 50 12.99 7.24 -9.68
C ARG A 50 11.91 6.36 -10.35
N GLU A 51 12.20 5.08 -10.57
CA GLU A 51 11.20 4.13 -11.03
C GLU A 51 10.22 3.79 -9.89
N ASP A 52 8.93 4.08 -10.09
CA ASP A 52 7.85 3.95 -9.11
C ASP A 52 7.62 2.52 -8.62
N ARG A 53 7.89 1.50 -9.42
CA ARG A 53 7.71 0.09 -9.03
C ARG A 53 8.77 -0.43 -8.05
N ALA A 54 9.91 0.24 -7.94
CA ALA A 54 11.06 -0.23 -7.16
C ALA A 54 10.93 -0.13 -5.62
N PRO A 55 10.37 0.94 -5.02
CA PRO A 55 10.45 1.18 -3.57
C PRO A 55 9.84 0.05 -2.73
N VAL A 56 8.62 -0.38 -3.04
CA VAL A 56 7.94 -1.44 -2.26
C VAL A 56 8.60 -2.80 -2.48
N ALA A 57 9.00 -3.12 -3.71
CA ALA A 57 9.75 -4.35 -4.00
C ALA A 57 11.06 -4.41 -3.20
N LEU A 58 11.77 -3.28 -3.10
CA LEU A 58 12.99 -3.18 -2.31
C LEU A 58 12.73 -3.37 -0.81
N ALA A 59 11.68 -2.73 -0.27
CA ALA A 59 11.29 -2.88 1.13
C ALA A 59 10.96 -4.34 1.50
N ILE A 60 10.37 -5.10 0.59
CA ILE A 60 10.03 -6.51 0.82
C ILE A 60 11.26 -7.41 0.68
N LEU A 61 12.06 -7.20 -0.36
CA LEU A 61 13.23 -8.03 -0.64
C LEU A 61 14.36 -7.85 0.39
N ALA A 62 14.53 -6.62 0.88
CA ALA A 62 15.60 -6.23 1.80
C ALA A 62 15.08 -5.26 2.88
N PRO A 63 14.34 -5.76 3.89
CA PRO A 63 13.82 -4.95 4.99
C PRO A 63 14.91 -4.59 6.01
N THR A 64 15.97 -3.90 5.57
CA THR A 64 17.15 -3.57 6.39
C THR A 64 17.24 -2.07 6.69
N PRO A 65 18.05 -1.66 7.69
CA PRO A 65 18.31 -0.24 7.97
C PRO A 65 18.90 0.54 6.79
N GLU A 66 19.65 -0.13 5.92
CA GLU A 66 20.23 0.45 4.70
C GLU A 66 19.13 0.82 3.70
N THR A 67 18.19 -0.09 3.45
CA THR A 67 17.00 0.18 2.61
C THR A 67 16.18 1.32 3.16
N LEU A 68 15.93 1.33 4.48
CA LEU A 68 15.23 2.44 5.12
C LEU A 68 15.95 3.78 4.90
N THR A 69 17.28 3.79 5.01
CA THR A 69 18.09 4.98 4.76
C THR A 69 18.01 5.44 3.31
N LEU A 70 18.01 4.52 2.34
CA LEU A 70 17.84 4.84 0.92
C LEU A 70 16.47 5.47 0.64
N LEU A 71 15.39 4.87 1.17
CA LEU A 71 14.02 5.37 1.00
C LEU A 71 13.84 6.76 1.62
N ARG A 72 14.37 7.01 2.83
CA ARG A 72 14.34 8.33 3.45
C ARG A 72 15.13 9.41 2.71
N LYS A 73 16.19 9.01 1.99
CA LYS A 73 16.92 9.93 1.09
C LYS A 73 16.11 10.24 -0.16
N ALA A 74 15.35 9.28 -0.67
CA ALA A 74 14.53 9.43 -1.87
C ALA A 74 13.26 10.26 -1.63
N LEU A 75 12.71 10.24 -0.41
CA LEU A 75 11.52 11.01 -0.03
C LEU A 75 11.81 11.98 1.12
N PRO A 76 11.92 13.29 0.85
CA PRO A 76 12.10 14.28 1.91
C PRO A 76 10.81 14.44 2.73
N LEU A 77 10.86 14.03 4.00
CA LEU A 77 9.79 14.21 4.99
C LEU A 77 10.20 15.24 6.06
N PRO A 78 9.27 16.05 6.60
CA PRO A 78 7.83 16.10 6.27
C PRO A 78 7.57 16.61 4.85
N TRP A 79 6.51 16.09 4.22
CA TRP A 79 6.15 16.48 2.87
C TRP A 79 5.73 17.95 2.81
N LYS A 80 6.16 18.65 1.76
CA LYS A 80 5.92 20.09 1.63
C LYS A 80 4.44 20.36 1.35
N PRO A 81 3.76 21.22 2.15
CA PRO A 81 2.38 21.59 1.90
C PRO A 81 2.20 22.20 0.49
N GLY A 82 1.12 21.81 -0.19
CA GLY A 82 0.78 22.33 -1.52
C GLY A 82 1.60 21.74 -2.68
N VAL A 83 2.64 20.95 -2.41
CA VAL A 83 3.36 20.21 -3.45
C VAL A 83 2.63 18.90 -3.72
N ARG A 84 2.25 18.67 -4.98
CA ARG A 84 1.65 17.40 -5.40
C ARG A 84 2.72 16.31 -5.45
N PRO A 85 2.56 15.18 -4.74
CA PRO A 85 3.47 14.04 -4.85
C PRO A 85 3.35 13.37 -6.22
N GLU A 86 4.47 12.94 -6.76
CA GLU A 86 4.54 12.03 -7.91
C GLU A 86 4.22 10.60 -7.47
N TYR A 87 3.94 9.70 -8.41
CA TYR A 87 3.68 8.28 -8.09
C TYR A 87 4.89 7.63 -7.39
N PHE A 88 6.10 7.96 -7.82
CA PHE A 88 7.32 7.53 -7.14
C PHE A 88 7.34 7.96 -5.67
N ASP A 89 6.97 9.20 -5.35
CA ASP A 89 6.98 9.70 -3.97
C ASP A 89 5.97 8.94 -3.10
N LEU A 90 4.80 8.61 -3.66
CA LEU A 90 3.78 7.80 -2.99
C LEU A 90 4.25 6.36 -2.77
N GLU A 91 4.93 5.76 -3.75
CA GLU A 91 5.49 4.41 -3.62
C GLU A 91 6.62 4.35 -2.59
N VAL A 92 7.47 5.39 -2.50
CA VAL A 92 8.46 5.50 -1.42
C VAL A 92 7.78 5.66 -0.07
N ALA A 93 6.72 6.47 0.04
CA ALA A 93 5.95 6.62 1.27
C ALA A 93 5.29 5.29 1.70
N SER A 94 4.73 4.54 0.74
CA SER A 94 4.20 3.19 0.96
C SER A 94 5.29 2.23 1.47
N ALA A 95 6.48 2.24 0.87
CA ALA A 95 7.60 1.42 1.29
C ALA A 95 8.07 1.75 2.73
N LEU A 96 8.14 3.03 3.09
CA LEU A 96 8.43 3.47 4.47
C LEU A 96 7.33 3.02 5.45
N GLY A 97 6.07 3.08 5.02
CA GLY A 97 4.91 2.56 5.75
C GLY A 97 5.03 1.06 6.02
N VAL A 98 5.42 0.26 5.02
CA VAL A 98 5.65 -1.18 5.15
C VAL A 98 6.75 -1.49 6.18
N LEU A 99 7.90 -0.82 6.08
CA LEU A 99 9.07 -1.13 6.92
C LEU A 99 8.89 -0.68 8.37
N THR A 100 8.33 0.50 8.60
CA THR A 100 8.39 1.16 9.91
C THR A 100 7.07 1.76 10.37
N GLY A 101 6.09 1.92 9.48
CA GLY A 101 4.88 2.67 9.79
C GLY A 101 5.16 4.16 10.00
N GLU A 102 6.14 4.72 9.27
CA GLU A 102 6.63 6.09 9.47
C GLU A 102 5.48 7.12 9.42
N PRO A 103 5.15 7.82 10.54
CA PRO A 103 3.94 8.62 10.63
C PRO A 103 3.82 9.69 9.54
N MET A 104 4.92 10.37 9.20
CA MET A 104 4.92 11.41 8.16
C MET A 104 4.71 10.83 6.75
N ALA A 105 5.14 9.59 6.50
CA ALA A 105 4.83 8.91 5.25
C ALA A 105 3.34 8.55 5.19
N LEU A 106 2.76 8.08 6.31
CA LEU A 106 1.33 7.79 6.40
C LEU A 106 0.46 9.05 6.32
N ASP A 107 0.94 10.19 6.84
CA ASP A 107 0.30 11.50 6.67
C ASP A 107 0.20 11.86 5.18
N LEU A 108 1.30 11.71 4.43
CA LEU A 108 1.32 11.96 2.99
C LEU A 108 0.33 11.07 2.23
N LEU A 109 0.25 9.78 2.56
CA LEU A 109 -0.70 8.85 1.93
C LEU A 109 -2.14 9.25 2.27
N GLU A 110 -2.47 9.50 3.54
CA GLU A 110 -3.80 9.93 3.96
C GLU A 110 -4.22 11.26 3.29
N ASP A 111 -3.34 12.26 3.27
CA ASP A 111 -3.60 13.55 2.60
C ASP A 111 -3.76 13.38 1.09
N THR A 112 -3.02 12.46 0.47
CA THR A 112 -3.17 12.14 -0.96
C THR A 112 -4.55 11.58 -1.26
N VAL A 113 -4.98 10.58 -0.47
CA VAL A 113 -6.32 10.02 -0.58
C VAL A 113 -7.34 11.13 -0.38
N ALA A 114 -7.21 11.94 0.67
CA ALA A 114 -8.17 13.00 0.97
C ALA A 114 -8.21 14.12 -0.10
N ARG A 115 -7.09 14.56 -0.69
CA ARG A 115 -7.08 15.85 -1.39
C ARG A 115 -6.94 15.75 -2.90
N ILE A 116 -6.30 14.69 -3.40
CA ILE A 116 -5.99 14.57 -4.82
C ILE A 116 -7.22 14.05 -5.58
N GLN A 117 -7.35 14.34 -6.88
CA GLN A 117 -8.46 13.83 -7.71
C GLN A 117 -8.06 12.63 -8.58
N ASP A 118 -6.77 12.50 -8.84
CA ASP A 118 -6.16 11.41 -9.58
C ASP A 118 -6.39 10.06 -8.90
N GLN A 119 -7.13 9.19 -9.58
CA GLN A 119 -7.51 7.87 -9.07
C GLN A 119 -6.32 6.92 -8.96
N TRP A 120 -5.30 7.08 -9.81
CA TRP A 120 -4.10 6.23 -9.72
C TRP A 120 -3.29 6.58 -8.47
N ALA A 121 -3.06 7.88 -8.22
CA ALA A 121 -2.41 8.35 -7.00
C ALA A 121 -3.17 7.91 -5.73
N LYS A 122 -4.51 7.98 -5.76
CA LYS A 122 -5.35 7.47 -4.67
C LYS A 122 -5.17 5.98 -4.45
N GLY A 123 -5.18 5.18 -5.52
CA GLY A 123 -4.98 3.74 -5.46
C GLY A 123 -3.63 3.36 -4.84
N ILE A 124 -2.54 4.03 -5.24
CA ILE A 124 -1.22 3.84 -4.60
C ILE A 124 -1.29 4.18 -3.10
N ALA A 125 -1.94 5.30 -2.76
CA ALA A 125 -1.97 5.77 -1.38
C ALA A 125 -2.85 4.91 -0.46
N THR A 126 -4.04 4.49 -0.90
CA THR A 126 -4.90 3.57 -0.15
C THR A 126 -4.25 2.20 0.02
N GLU A 127 -3.60 1.69 -1.01
CA GLU A 127 -2.83 0.44 -0.96
C GLU A 127 -1.62 0.55 -0.02
N GLY A 128 -0.92 1.69 -0.01
CA GLY A 128 0.15 1.98 0.93
C GLY A 128 -0.31 1.92 2.39
N LEU A 129 -1.46 2.54 2.70
CA LEU A 129 -2.09 2.45 4.02
C LEU A 129 -2.49 1.01 4.36
N ARG A 130 -2.97 0.23 3.38
CA ARG A 130 -3.30 -1.18 3.58
C ARG A 130 -2.08 -1.99 3.97
N ARG A 131 -0.95 -1.81 3.28
CA ARG A 131 0.30 -2.58 3.45
C ARG A 131 1.15 -2.14 4.64
N ALA A 132 0.91 -0.97 5.21
CA ALA A 132 1.71 -0.41 6.30
C ALA A 132 1.91 -1.38 7.49
N SER A 133 3.00 -1.23 8.23
CA SER A 133 3.33 -2.08 9.38
C SER A 133 2.13 -2.28 10.32
N PRO A 134 1.87 -3.51 10.85
CA PRO A 134 0.75 -3.76 11.75
C PRO A 134 0.72 -2.90 13.01
N SER A 135 1.87 -2.40 13.48
CA SER A 135 1.98 -1.53 14.64
C SER A 135 1.69 -0.05 14.36
N SER A 136 1.47 0.33 13.10
CA SER A 136 1.17 1.71 12.71
C SER A 136 -0.29 2.11 12.96
N ASP A 137 -0.57 3.41 12.89
CA ASP A 137 -1.92 3.96 13.00
C ASP A 137 -2.70 3.95 11.65
N ALA A 138 -2.22 3.23 10.63
CA ALA A 138 -2.84 3.21 9.30
C ALA A 138 -4.33 2.79 9.30
N SER A 139 -4.73 1.86 10.16
CA SER A 139 -6.15 1.49 10.31
C SER A 139 -7.00 2.66 10.81
N ALA A 140 -6.46 3.49 11.72
CA ALA A 140 -7.14 4.68 12.21
C ALA A 140 -7.26 5.75 11.11
N ARG A 141 -6.24 5.88 10.25
CA ARG A 141 -6.23 6.79 9.08
C ARG A 141 -7.30 6.39 8.07
N LEU A 142 -7.36 5.11 7.68
CA LEU A 142 -8.41 4.58 6.81
C LEU A 142 -9.81 4.79 7.42
N ALA A 143 -9.97 4.55 8.73
CA ALA A 143 -11.23 4.80 9.42
C ALA A 143 -11.64 6.29 9.39
N ARG A 144 -10.68 7.22 9.54
CA ARG A 144 -10.94 8.67 9.39
C ARG A 144 -11.40 9.03 7.99
N LEU A 145 -10.77 8.49 6.96
CA LEU A 145 -11.16 8.70 5.57
C LEU A 145 -12.60 8.22 5.31
N ILE A 146 -12.96 7.04 5.83
CA ILE A 146 -14.32 6.48 5.73
C ILE A 146 -15.35 7.40 6.42
N ARG A 147 -15.02 7.96 7.59
CA ARG A 147 -15.93 8.88 8.32
C ARG A 147 -16.11 10.20 7.59
N ALA A 148 -15.03 10.79 7.10
CA ALA A 148 -15.02 12.17 6.64
C ALA A 148 -15.81 12.40 5.33
N ARG A 149 -16.04 11.37 4.50
CA ARG A 149 -16.54 11.56 3.12
C ARG A 149 -17.56 10.54 2.61
N PRO A 150 -18.76 10.44 3.20
CA PRO A 150 -19.76 9.39 2.93
C PRO A 150 -20.30 9.27 1.49
N ARG A 151 -19.89 10.11 0.53
CA ARG A 151 -20.43 10.11 -0.84
C ARG A 151 -19.41 10.05 -1.98
N GLU A 152 -18.11 9.92 -1.68
CA GLU A 152 -17.07 9.83 -2.71
C GLU A 152 -16.78 8.37 -3.08
N SER A 153 -16.48 8.11 -4.36
CA SER A 153 -16.08 6.77 -4.85
C SER A 153 -14.93 6.15 -4.05
N MET A 154 -14.07 7.00 -3.48
CA MET A 154 -12.95 6.62 -2.61
C MET A 154 -13.33 5.90 -1.32
N LEU A 155 -14.56 6.04 -0.82
CA LEU A 155 -14.98 5.32 0.38
C LEU A 155 -14.90 3.82 0.20
N LEU A 156 -15.26 3.36 -0.99
CA LEU A 156 -15.26 1.95 -1.30
C LEU A 156 -13.84 1.43 -1.18
N ASP A 157 -12.88 2.09 -1.81
CA ASP A 157 -11.46 1.71 -1.74
C ASP A 157 -10.95 1.76 -0.28
N ALA A 158 -11.20 2.85 0.46
CA ALA A 158 -10.73 2.96 1.84
C ALA A 158 -11.37 1.89 2.76
N ALA A 159 -12.66 1.59 2.57
CA ALA A 159 -13.36 0.54 3.32
C ALA A 159 -12.84 -0.85 2.97
N GLU A 160 -12.65 -1.15 1.68
CA GLU A 160 -12.07 -2.42 1.22
C GLU A 160 -10.63 -2.60 1.72
N MET A 161 -9.81 -1.56 1.66
CA MET A 161 -8.44 -1.60 2.18
C MET A 161 -8.43 -1.80 3.70
N LEU A 162 -9.30 -1.11 4.45
CA LEU A 162 -9.42 -1.30 5.90
C LEU A 162 -9.87 -2.73 6.22
N MET A 163 -10.91 -3.24 5.57
CA MET A 163 -11.39 -4.61 5.76
C MET A 163 -10.32 -5.65 5.42
N THR A 164 -9.64 -5.49 4.29
CA THR A 164 -8.57 -6.39 3.83
C THR A 164 -7.38 -6.40 4.79
N ARG A 165 -6.98 -5.23 5.30
CA ARG A 165 -5.93 -5.10 6.32
C ARG A 165 -6.26 -5.89 7.59
N HIS A 166 -7.54 -6.04 7.93
CA HIS A 166 -8.01 -6.82 9.08
C HIS A 166 -8.43 -8.27 8.72
N GLY A 167 -8.14 -8.72 7.49
CA GLY A 167 -8.46 -10.08 7.02
C GLY A 167 -9.95 -10.32 6.74
N LEU A 168 -10.75 -9.26 6.63
CA LEU A 168 -12.19 -9.32 6.37
C LEU A 168 -12.48 -9.12 4.88
N TRP A 169 -11.90 -9.95 4.03
CA TRP A 169 -12.02 -9.86 2.57
C TRP A 169 -13.48 -9.98 2.12
N ALA A 170 -14.02 -8.94 1.48
CA ALA A 170 -15.42 -8.91 1.03
C ALA A 170 -15.81 -10.08 0.12
N TYR A 171 -14.82 -10.64 -0.60
CA TYR A 171 -14.98 -11.73 -1.58
C TYR A 171 -14.55 -13.10 -1.08
N ASP A 172 -14.38 -13.27 0.23
CA ASP A 172 -14.15 -14.60 0.80
C ASP A 172 -15.43 -15.43 0.74
N LEU A 173 -15.39 -16.45 -0.12
CA LEU A 173 -16.48 -17.35 -0.46
C LEU A 173 -17.14 -18.01 0.76
N THR A 174 -16.44 -18.10 1.89
CA THR A 174 -16.96 -18.75 3.10
C THR A 174 -17.80 -17.85 4.00
N HIS A 175 -17.63 -16.52 3.92
CA HIS A 175 -18.29 -15.53 4.79
C HIS A 175 -18.83 -14.32 4.03
N THR A 176 -19.13 -14.49 2.74
CA THR A 176 -19.45 -13.42 1.79
C THR A 176 -20.57 -12.49 2.27
N GLU A 177 -21.68 -13.02 2.80
CA GLU A 177 -22.85 -12.20 3.18
C GLU A 177 -22.55 -11.24 4.34
N GLU A 178 -21.85 -11.71 5.37
CA GLU A 178 -21.47 -10.91 6.53
C GLU A 178 -20.53 -9.77 6.12
N ARG A 179 -19.55 -10.07 5.25
CA ARG A 179 -18.54 -9.10 4.83
C ARG A 179 -19.10 -8.10 3.83
N LEU A 180 -20.00 -8.51 2.94
CA LEU A 180 -20.73 -7.56 2.10
C LEU A 180 -21.65 -6.66 2.92
N THR A 181 -22.28 -7.18 3.98
CA THR A 181 -23.08 -6.36 4.90
C THR A 181 -22.21 -5.32 5.61
N LEU A 182 -21.02 -5.71 6.04
CA LEU A 182 -20.05 -4.82 6.67
C LEU A 182 -19.58 -3.71 5.70
N LEU A 183 -19.24 -4.08 4.46
CA LEU A 183 -18.82 -3.13 3.44
C LEU A 183 -19.94 -2.12 3.10
N ARG A 184 -21.19 -2.58 2.98
CA ARG A 184 -22.36 -1.72 2.78
C ARG A 184 -22.57 -0.76 3.95
N ALA A 185 -22.39 -1.22 5.19
CA ALA A 185 -22.50 -0.36 6.35
C ALA A 185 -21.39 0.70 6.40
N LEU A 186 -20.15 0.37 5.98
CA LEU A 186 -19.05 1.33 5.93
C LEU A 186 -19.22 2.40 4.85
N THR A 187 -19.88 2.07 3.74
CA THR A 187 -20.01 2.93 2.55
C THR A 187 -21.39 3.59 2.42
N GLY A 188 -22.34 3.24 3.29
CA GLY A 188 -23.69 3.79 3.29
C GLY A 188 -23.81 5.16 4.00
N ASP A 189 -24.99 5.77 3.88
CA ASP A 189 -25.31 7.09 4.43
C ASP A 189 -25.64 7.08 5.95
N ASP A 190 -25.77 5.91 6.60
CA ASP A 190 -26.10 5.80 8.03
C ASP A 190 -24.84 5.86 8.91
N ASP A 191 -24.66 7.00 9.59
CA ASP A 191 -23.54 7.25 10.50
C ASP A 191 -23.44 6.23 11.64
N THR A 192 -24.57 5.79 12.20
CA THR A 192 -24.59 4.84 13.31
C THR A 192 -24.18 3.45 12.83
N ALA A 193 -24.72 3.02 11.68
CA ALA A 193 -24.33 1.75 11.05
C ALA A 193 -22.85 1.74 10.66
N ARG A 194 -22.34 2.87 10.15
CA ARG A 194 -20.94 3.04 9.78
C ARG A 194 -20.00 2.98 10.99
N ASP A 195 -20.32 3.68 12.08
CA ASP A 195 -19.51 3.63 13.30
C ASP A 195 -19.53 2.25 13.97
N GLU A 196 -20.66 1.54 13.92
CA GLU A 196 -20.76 0.15 14.35
C GLU A 196 -19.85 -0.76 13.52
N ALA A 197 -19.93 -0.63 12.19
CA ALA A 197 -19.11 -1.38 11.26
C ALA A 197 -17.61 -1.10 11.46
N LEU A 198 -17.23 0.16 11.63
CA LEU A 198 -15.85 0.55 11.94
C LEU A 198 -15.37 -0.09 13.24
N ARG A 199 -16.20 -0.07 14.30
CA ARG A 199 -15.84 -0.71 15.57
C ARG A 199 -15.60 -2.21 15.42
N ARG A 200 -16.47 -2.89 14.65
CA ARG A 200 -16.33 -4.31 14.35
C ARG A 200 -15.05 -4.61 13.59
N VAL A 201 -14.75 -3.86 12.52
CA VAL A 201 -13.52 -4.05 11.74
C VAL A 201 -12.28 -3.80 12.60
N LEU A 202 -12.25 -2.68 13.33
CA LEU A 202 -11.09 -2.29 14.14
C LEU A 202 -10.86 -3.21 15.34
N SER A 203 -11.87 -3.99 15.77
CA SER A 203 -11.72 -5.02 16.79
C SER A 203 -11.04 -6.30 16.28
N ALA A 204 -11.05 -6.55 14.97
CA ALA A 204 -10.33 -7.66 14.37
C ALA A 204 -8.81 -7.38 14.35
N PRO A 205 -7.94 -8.38 14.50
CA PRO A 205 -6.50 -8.17 14.44
C PRO A 205 -6.06 -7.76 13.03
N VAL A 206 -5.09 -6.85 12.94
CA VAL A 206 -4.41 -6.55 11.68
C VAL A 206 -3.69 -7.81 11.20
N LYS A 207 -3.92 -8.18 9.93
CA LYS A 207 -3.20 -9.27 9.29
C LYS A 207 -1.92 -8.71 8.66
N PRO A 208 -0.74 -9.28 8.98
CA PRO A 208 0.48 -8.87 8.32
C PRO A 208 0.32 -9.12 6.82
N TRP A 209 0.75 -8.15 6.04
CA TRP A 209 0.80 -8.32 4.61
C TRP A 209 1.91 -9.31 4.24
N PRO A 210 1.68 -10.29 3.35
CA PRO A 210 2.72 -11.18 2.88
C PRO A 210 3.73 -10.42 2.00
#